data_AF-A0A8T4UUF2-F1
#
_entry.id   AF-A0A8T4UUF2-F1
#
_cell.length_a   1.000
_cell.length_b   1.000
_cell.length_c   1.000
_cell.angle_alpha   90.00
_cell.angle_beta   90.00
_cell.angle_gamma   90.00
#
_symmetry.space_group_name_H-M   'P 1'
#
loop_
_entity.id
_entity.type
_entity.pdbx_description
1 polymer ?
#
loop_
_entity_poly.entity_id
_entity_poly.type
_entity_poly.pdbx_seq_one_letter_code
_entity_poly.pdbx_strand_id
1 'polypeptide(L)'
;MNREKTISQINSLRYFIDNSLGTKRAIHTISGFELSEPLLDAVAYNTYVETVGNKADTMYLRLHESLTEMTTYSYLDYIKRLSEKFGWKNKEFVLAFDYTDEEFYGEVQGLDIHGWKREGAITGKFKFLTCSIVSDDIPQKIPLLSLPIQLGHYKSYVISHMLSL
;
A
#
# COMPACT_ATOMS: atom_id res chain seq x y z
N MET A 1 -12.95 10.26 18.31
CA MET A 1 -11.62 9.63 18.09
C MET A 1 -10.65 10.18 19.14
N ASN A 2 -9.93 9.33 19.88
CA ASN A 2 -9.02 9.78 20.95
C ASN A 2 -7.75 10.41 20.33
N ARG A 3 -7.38 11.64 20.74
CA ARG A 3 -6.20 12.39 20.26
C ARG A 3 -4.91 11.57 20.34
N GLU A 4 -4.71 10.83 21.44
CA GLU A 4 -3.52 10.00 21.63
C GLU A 4 -3.44 8.86 20.60
N LYS A 5 -4.60 8.26 20.29
CA LYS A 5 -4.71 7.20 19.28
C LYS A 5 -4.38 7.75 17.90
N THR A 6 -4.85 8.95 17.56
CA THR A 6 -4.53 9.61 16.29
C THR A 6 -3.04 9.89 16.17
N ILE A 7 -2.40 10.43 17.21
CA ILE A 7 -0.95 10.71 17.22
C ILE A 7 -0.16 9.40 17.03
N SER A 8 -0.56 8.34 17.72
CA SER A 8 0.07 7.01 17.57
C SER A 8 -0.03 6.49 16.13
N GLN A 9 -1.21 6.60 15.50
CA GLN A 9 -1.41 6.16 14.11
C GLN A 9 -0.58 6.98 13.11
N ILE A 10 -0.53 8.30 13.28
CA ILE A 10 0.31 9.17 12.44
C ILE A 10 1.78 8.81 12.59
N ASN A 11 2.25 8.53 13.81
CA ASN A 11 3.64 8.11 14.02
C ASN A 11 3.94 6.75 13.37
N SER A 12 3.01 5.80 13.42
CA SER A 12 3.16 4.53 12.70
C SER A 12 3.23 4.73 11.18
N LEU A 13 2.41 5.63 10.62
CA LEU A 13 2.46 5.99 9.20
C LEU A 13 3.81 6.61 8.83
N ARG A 14 4.32 7.55 9.63
CA ARG A 14 5.62 8.19 9.39
C ARG A 14 6.76 7.18 9.39
N TYR A 15 6.76 6.27 10.36
CA TYR A 15 7.75 5.20 10.45
C TYR A 15 7.67 4.23 9.25
N PHE A 16 6.44 3.91 8.80
CA PHE A 16 6.24 3.13 7.59
C PHE A 16 6.81 3.83 6.35
N ILE A 17 6.54 5.12 6.16
CA ILE A 17 7.07 5.90 5.03
C ILE A 17 8.61 5.93 5.09
N ASP A 18 9.18 6.19 6.27
CA ASP A 18 10.64 6.26 6.45
C ASP A 18 11.33 4.95 6.08
N ASN A 19 10.81 3.83 6.56
CA ASN A 19 11.38 2.53 6.23
C ASN A 19 11.14 2.13 4.77
N SER A 20 9.99 2.49 4.20
CA SER A 20 9.64 2.13 2.81
C SER A 20 10.50 2.88 1.80
N LEU A 21 10.79 4.15 2.07
CA LEU A 21 11.53 5.04 1.17
C LEU A 21 13.01 5.23 1.57
N GLY A 22 13.45 4.54 2.62
CA GLY A 22 14.79 4.69 3.19
C GLY A 22 15.09 6.11 3.68
N THR A 23 14.07 6.90 4.00
CA THR A 23 14.26 8.28 4.45
C THR A 23 14.67 8.28 5.91
N LYS A 24 15.83 8.87 6.21
CA LYS A 24 16.30 9.13 7.58
C LYS A 24 16.69 10.60 7.62
N ARG A 25 16.18 11.36 8.59
CA ARG A 25 16.54 12.78 8.79
C ARG A 25 18.05 13.04 8.88
N ALA A 26 18.83 12.04 9.25
CA ALA A 26 20.29 12.13 9.31
C ALA A 26 20.98 12.09 7.92
N ILE A 27 20.29 11.61 6.89
CA ILE A 27 20.85 11.32 5.55
C ILE A 27 20.11 12.12 4.47
N HIS A 28 18.81 12.35 4.66
CA HIS A 28 17.94 13.01 3.70
C HIS A 28 17.27 14.23 4.34
N THR A 29 17.03 15.26 3.52
CA THR A 29 16.29 16.48 3.91
C THR A 29 14.78 16.24 4.08
N ILE A 30 14.31 15.03 3.77
CA ILE A 30 12.92 14.62 3.86
C ILE A 30 12.78 13.36 4.71
N SER A 31 11.67 13.24 5.44
CA SER A 31 11.26 12.08 6.20
C SER A 31 9.75 11.84 6.07
N GLY A 32 9.26 10.76 6.67
CA GLY A 32 7.85 10.45 6.78
C GLY A 32 7.06 11.60 7.43
N PHE A 33 7.69 12.43 8.26
CA PHE A 33 7.06 13.63 8.80
C PHE A 33 6.57 14.57 7.70
N GLU A 34 7.47 14.97 6.78
CA GLU A 34 7.17 15.92 5.71
C GLU A 34 6.32 15.29 4.59
N LEU A 35 6.33 13.96 4.46
CA LEU A 35 5.54 13.24 3.45
C LEU A 35 4.14 12.84 3.93
N SER A 36 3.92 12.69 5.24
CA SER A 36 2.66 12.15 5.77
C SER A 36 1.43 13.00 5.46
N GLU A 37 1.54 14.33 5.56
CA GLU A 37 0.45 15.27 5.28
C GLU A 37 0.01 15.25 3.80
N PRO A 38 0.89 15.48 2.81
CA PRO A 38 0.47 15.49 1.42
C PRO A 38 -0.03 14.12 0.93
N LEU A 39 0.46 13.01 1.51
CA LEU A 39 -0.09 11.68 1.25
C LEU A 39 -1.51 11.52 1.79
N LEU A 40 -1.77 11.97 3.03
CA LEU A 40 -3.10 11.92 3.62
C LEU A 40 -4.09 12.81 2.88
N ASP A 41 -3.68 14.00 2.45
CA ASP A 41 -4.50 14.92 1.66
C ASP A 41 -4.82 14.34 0.29
N ALA A 42 -3.81 13.77 -0.40
CA ALA A 42 -4.00 13.14 -1.70
C ALA A 42 -5.03 12.02 -1.63
N VAL A 43 -4.96 11.17 -0.60
CA VAL A 43 -5.94 10.10 -0.34
C VAL A 43 -7.31 10.68 0.00
N ALA A 44 -7.39 11.71 0.84
CA ALA A 44 -8.67 12.31 1.27
C ALA A 44 -9.43 12.95 0.11
N TYR A 45 -8.72 13.54 -0.85
CA TYR A 45 -9.31 14.18 -2.03
C TYR A 45 -9.33 13.27 -3.26
N ASN A 46 -8.88 12.02 -3.14
CA ASN A 46 -8.73 11.07 -4.25
C ASN A 46 -8.01 11.69 -5.46
N THR A 47 -6.82 12.25 -5.21
CA THR A 47 -6.03 13.00 -6.20
C THR A 47 -4.54 12.71 -6.05
N TYR A 48 -3.70 13.31 -6.90
CA TYR A 48 -2.26 13.14 -6.84
C TYR A 48 -1.61 14.02 -5.77
N VAL A 49 -0.49 13.54 -5.22
CA VAL A 49 0.38 14.31 -4.33
C VAL A 49 0.81 15.65 -4.96
N GLU A 50 0.99 15.66 -6.29
CA GLU A 50 1.29 16.86 -7.08
C GLU A 50 0.19 17.93 -7.01
N THR A 51 -1.06 17.51 -6.84
CA THR A 51 -2.22 18.43 -6.81
C THR A 51 -2.38 19.08 -5.45
N VAL A 52 -1.96 18.40 -4.38
CA VAL A 52 -2.19 18.85 -2.98
C VAL A 52 -0.91 19.33 -2.28
N GLY A 53 0.27 19.13 -2.87
CA GLY A 53 1.53 19.49 -2.23
C GLY A 53 2.71 19.64 -3.19
N ASN A 54 3.81 20.15 -2.65
CA ASN A 54 5.05 20.40 -3.38
C ASN A 54 6.14 19.34 -3.14
N LYS A 55 5.74 18.16 -2.66
CA LYS A 55 6.64 17.06 -2.30
C LYS A 55 6.66 15.91 -3.31
N ALA A 56 5.88 16.01 -4.39
CA ALA A 56 5.75 14.97 -5.40
C ALA A 56 7.10 14.60 -6.04
N ASP A 57 7.88 15.58 -6.53
CA ASP A 57 9.18 15.31 -7.15
C ASP A 57 10.14 14.59 -6.21
N THR A 58 10.17 15.01 -4.95
CA THR A 58 11.04 14.38 -3.94
C THR A 58 10.57 12.96 -3.65
N MET A 59 9.26 12.74 -3.54
CA MET A 59 8.68 11.41 -3.34
C MET A 59 8.97 10.50 -4.54
N TYR A 60 8.83 11.01 -5.76
CA TYR A 60 9.10 10.27 -6.99
C TYR A 60 10.57 9.84 -7.08
N LEU A 61 11.50 10.76 -6.80
CA LEU A 61 12.93 10.45 -6.72
C LEU A 61 13.20 9.34 -5.70
N ARG A 62 12.62 9.43 -4.50
CA ARG A 62 12.82 8.41 -3.46
C ARG A 62 12.21 7.06 -3.83
N LEU A 63 11.04 7.04 -4.46
CA LEU A 63 10.44 5.81 -4.97
C LEU A 63 11.33 5.16 -6.03
N HIS A 64 11.93 5.96 -6.93
CA HIS A 64 12.84 5.44 -7.95
C HIS A 64 14.14 4.88 -7.36
N GLU A 65 14.69 5.52 -6.33
CA GLU A 65 15.95 5.10 -5.68
C GLU A 65 15.76 3.95 -4.67
N SER A 66 14.54 3.70 -4.23
CA SER A 66 14.26 2.70 -3.19
C SER A 66 14.07 1.31 -3.78
N LEU A 67 14.48 0.28 -3.03
CA LEU A 67 14.20 -1.10 -3.36
C LEU A 67 12.75 -1.44 -3.02
N THR A 68 12.04 -2.10 -3.92
CA THR A 68 10.64 -2.53 -3.71
C THR A 68 10.49 -3.34 -2.42
N GLU A 69 11.49 -4.17 -2.11
CA GLU A 69 11.58 -4.98 -0.90
C GLU A 69 11.48 -4.15 0.39
N MET A 70 11.99 -2.91 0.39
CA MET A 70 11.91 -2.04 1.57
C MET A 70 10.45 -1.72 1.92
N THR A 71 9.63 -1.43 0.90
CA THR A 71 8.19 -1.19 1.08
C THR A 71 7.51 -2.48 1.54
N THR A 72 7.81 -3.62 0.89
CA THR A 72 7.26 -4.93 1.26
C THR A 72 7.54 -5.27 2.72
N TYR A 73 8.79 -5.20 3.17
CA TYR A 73 9.15 -5.53 4.56
C TYR A 73 8.60 -4.52 5.57
N SER A 74 8.54 -3.23 5.22
CA SER A 74 7.92 -2.20 6.06
C SER A 74 6.44 -2.48 6.30
N TYR A 75 5.75 -2.96 5.26
CA TYR A 75 4.35 -3.34 5.35
C TYR A 75 4.16 -4.63 6.16
N LEU A 76 4.96 -5.67 5.91
CA LEU A 76 4.94 -6.91 6.69
C LEU A 76 5.21 -6.67 8.18
N ASP A 77 6.13 -5.77 8.51
CA ASP A 77 6.42 -5.36 9.89
C ASP A 77 5.24 -4.62 10.54
N TYR A 78 4.52 -3.79 9.79
CA TYR A 78 3.26 -3.19 10.22
C TYR A 78 2.17 -4.25 10.50
N ILE A 79 1.99 -5.21 9.58
CA ILE A 79 1.04 -6.32 9.73
C ILE A 79 1.39 -7.20 10.94
N LYS A 80 2.67 -7.49 11.16
CA LYS A 80 3.14 -8.24 12.33
C LYS A 80 2.72 -7.56 13.64
N ARG A 81 2.94 -6.24 13.76
CA ARG A 81 2.50 -5.47 14.94
C ARG A 81 0.98 -5.50 15.14
N LEU A 82 0.21 -5.42 14.05
CA LEU A 82 -1.24 -5.57 14.12
C LEU A 82 -1.63 -6.98 14.60
N SER A 83 -0.99 -8.01 14.07
CA SER A 83 -1.22 -9.42 14.45
C SER A 83 -1.00 -9.64 15.94
N GLU A 84 0.09 -9.12 16.49
CA GLU A 84 0.41 -9.18 17.91
C GLU A 84 -0.64 -8.44 18.75
N LYS A 85 -1.02 -7.23 18.32
CA LYS A 85 -2.03 -6.40 19.01
C LYS A 85 -3.40 -7.07 19.08
N PHE A 86 -3.80 -7.77 18.03
CA PHE A 86 -5.10 -8.44 17.96
C PHE A 86 -5.06 -9.91 18.40
N GLY A 87 -3.88 -10.45 18.69
CA GLY A 87 -3.70 -11.83 19.14
C GLY A 87 -4.11 -12.86 18.09
N TRP A 88 -3.90 -12.60 16.80
CA TRP A 88 -4.42 -13.44 15.71
C TRP A 88 -3.96 -14.91 15.78
N LYS A 89 -2.82 -15.20 16.40
CA LYS A 89 -2.35 -16.59 16.62
C LYS A 89 -3.35 -17.47 17.36
N ASN A 90 -4.21 -16.86 18.18
CA ASN A 90 -5.18 -17.55 19.03
C ASN A 90 -6.62 -17.36 18.52
N LYS A 91 -6.80 -16.93 17.27
CA LYS A 91 -8.11 -16.62 16.69
C LYS A 91 -8.33 -17.38 15.41
N GLU A 92 -9.58 -17.75 15.19
CA GLU A 92 -10.02 -18.21 13.88
C GLU A 92 -10.28 -17.00 12.98
N PHE A 93 -9.76 -17.08 11.76
CA PHE A 93 -9.99 -16.09 10.72
C PHE A 93 -9.99 -16.77 9.35
N VAL A 94 -10.61 -16.10 8.40
CA VAL A 94 -10.65 -16.50 6.99
C VAL A 94 -9.71 -15.59 6.22
N LEU A 95 -8.88 -16.19 5.36
CA LEU A 95 -8.16 -15.46 4.33
C LEU A 95 -9.08 -15.31 3.11
N ALA A 96 -9.47 -14.07 2.82
CA ALA A 96 -10.26 -13.72 1.65
C ALA A 96 -9.34 -13.25 0.52
N PHE A 97 -9.47 -13.86 -0.66
CA PHE A 97 -8.70 -13.50 -1.86
C PHE A 97 -9.61 -12.98 -2.96
N ASP A 98 -9.52 -11.69 -3.25
CA ASP A 98 -10.36 -11.04 -4.25
C ASP A 98 -9.55 -10.19 -5.23
N TYR A 99 -10.10 -10.00 -6.42
CA TYR A 99 -9.52 -9.09 -7.39
C TYR A 99 -9.86 -7.65 -7.05
N THR A 100 -8.89 -6.76 -7.22
CA THR A 100 -9.07 -5.32 -7.04
C THR A 100 -8.46 -4.64 -8.25
N ASP A 101 -9.18 -3.67 -8.81
CA ASP A 101 -8.72 -2.89 -9.94
C ASP A 101 -8.45 -1.46 -9.48
N GLU A 102 -7.27 -0.93 -9.82
CA GLU A 102 -6.94 0.49 -9.61
C GLU A 102 -6.80 1.19 -10.96
N GLU A 103 -7.22 2.45 -11.02
CA GLU A 103 -7.10 3.25 -12.24
C GLU A 103 -5.62 3.53 -12.56
N PHE A 104 -5.21 3.26 -13.79
CA PHE A 104 -3.88 3.53 -14.28
C PHE A 104 -3.91 4.61 -15.36
N TYR A 105 -2.97 5.54 -15.24
CA TYR A 105 -2.90 6.74 -16.06
C TYR A 105 -1.56 6.87 -16.81
N GLY A 106 -0.64 5.92 -16.63
CA GLY A 106 0.68 5.92 -17.27
C GLY A 106 0.72 5.13 -18.58
N GLU A 107 1.92 4.96 -19.15
CA GLU A 107 2.11 4.12 -20.34
C GLU A 107 2.04 2.62 -19.97
N VAL A 108 1.22 1.88 -20.70
CA VAL A 108 0.99 0.45 -20.47
C VAL A 108 2.15 -0.36 -21.05
N GLN A 109 3.13 -0.74 -20.23
CA GLN A 109 4.18 -1.70 -20.60
C GLN A 109 4.36 -2.76 -19.49
N GLY A 110 4.26 -4.05 -19.86
CA GLY A 110 4.69 -5.19 -19.02
C GLY A 110 3.75 -5.70 -17.92
N LEU A 111 2.61 -5.07 -17.65
CA LEU A 111 1.63 -5.49 -16.63
C LEU A 111 0.26 -5.79 -17.25
N ASP A 112 -0.57 -6.64 -16.60
CA ASP A 112 -1.96 -6.92 -17.02
C ASP A 112 -2.84 -5.69 -16.77
N ILE A 113 -2.76 -4.77 -17.71
CA ILE A 113 -3.57 -3.56 -17.72
C ILE A 113 -4.67 -3.81 -18.74
N HIS A 114 -5.88 -4.08 -18.27
CA HIS A 114 -7.04 -4.15 -19.16
C HIS A 114 -7.26 -2.77 -19.78
N GLY A 115 -7.35 -2.74 -21.12
CA GLY A 115 -7.71 -1.52 -21.85
C GLY A 115 -9.06 -1.00 -21.38
N TRP A 116 -9.07 0.16 -20.74
CA TRP A 116 -10.28 0.83 -20.31
C TRP A 116 -10.71 1.85 -21.36
N LYS A 117 -12.02 2.08 -21.52
CA LYS A 117 -12.52 3.17 -22.37
C LYS A 117 -11.98 4.47 -21.76
N ARG A 118 -11.20 5.23 -22.54
CA ARG A 118 -10.57 6.50 -22.14
C ARG A 118 -11.61 7.52 -21.68
N GLU A 119 -12.04 7.40 -20.43
CA GLU A 119 -12.84 8.38 -19.72
C GLU A 119 -11.92 8.99 -18.66
N GLY A 120 -11.81 10.31 -18.62
CA GLY A 120 -11.00 11.00 -17.60
C GLY A 120 -9.48 10.76 -17.65
N ALA A 121 -8.88 10.48 -18.82
CA ALA A 121 -7.44 10.21 -19.02
C ALA A 121 -6.94 8.85 -18.48
N ILE A 122 -7.82 7.95 -18.04
CA ILE A 122 -7.47 6.58 -17.65
C ILE A 122 -6.94 5.82 -18.87
N THR A 123 -5.70 5.33 -18.80
CA THR A 123 -5.02 4.55 -19.84
C THR A 123 -5.21 3.04 -19.67
N GLY A 124 -5.58 2.60 -18.47
CA GLY A 124 -6.09 1.26 -18.21
C GLY A 124 -6.38 1.01 -16.73
N LYS A 125 -6.56 -0.26 -16.34
CA LYS A 125 -6.76 -0.64 -14.93
C LYS A 125 -5.75 -1.68 -14.51
N PHE A 126 -5.00 -1.42 -13.44
CA PHE A 126 -4.15 -2.41 -12.81
C PHE A 126 -4.98 -3.39 -12.02
N LYS A 127 -4.86 -4.67 -12.36
CA LYS A 127 -5.51 -5.73 -11.60
C LYS A 127 -4.54 -6.30 -10.57
N PHE A 128 -4.97 -6.28 -9.32
CA PHE A 128 -4.29 -6.90 -8.19
C PHE A 128 -5.13 -8.07 -7.69
N LEU A 129 -4.45 -9.08 -7.17
CA LEU A 129 -5.07 -9.99 -6.23
C LEU A 129 -4.77 -9.47 -4.83
N THR A 130 -5.79 -9.31 -4.00
CA THR A 130 -5.66 -8.82 -2.62
C THR A 130 -6.03 -9.95 -1.66
N CYS A 131 -5.15 -10.23 -0.71
CA CYS A 131 -5.41 -11.11 0.43
C CYS A 131 -5.79 -10.27 1.65
N SER A 132 -6.90 -10.60 2.31
CA SER A 132 -7.35 -9.91 3.52
C SER A 132 -7.71 -10.90 4.62
N ILE A 133 -7.49 -10.51 5.88
CA ILE A 133 -8.06 -11.19 7.04
C ILE A 133 -9.50 -10.73 7.22
N VAL A 134 -10.39 -11.71 7.35
CA VAL A 134 -11.79 -11.54 7.75
C VAL A 134 -12.02 -12.39 9.00
N SER A 135 -12.58 -11.78 10.04
CA SER A 135 -12.91 -12.46 11.28
C SER A 135 -14.17 -11.81 11.86
N ASP A 136 -15.07 -12.61 12.41
CA ASP A 136 -16.30 -12.10 13.04
C ASP A 136 -16.00 -11.20 14.25
N ASP A 137 -14.83 -11.38 14.87
CA ASP A 137 -14.33 -10.56 15.97
C ASP A 137 -13.84 -9.17 15.53
N ILE A 138 -13.57 -8.98 14.23
CA ILE A 138 -12.94 -7.78 13.70
C ILE A 138 -13.91 -7.15 12.69
N PRO A 139 -14.55 -6.03 13.03
CA PRO A 139 -15.54 -5.39 12.15
C PRO A 139 -14.94 -4.83 10.84
N GLN A 140 -13.62 -4.88 10.69
CA GLN A 140 -12.88 -4.32 9.57
C GLN A 140 -12.11 -5.42 8.86
N LYS A 141 -12.23 -5.47 7.52
CA LYS A 141 -11.37 -6.28 6.68
C LYS A 141 -9.96 -5.69 6.73
N ILE A 142 -8.97 -6.51 7.05
CA ILE A 142 -7.58 -6.05 7.13
C ILE A 142 -6.84 -6.59 5.91
N PRO A 143 -6.49 -5.74 4.92
CA PRO A 143 -5.65 -6.19 3.82
C PRO A 143 -4.29 -6.61 4.37
N LEU A 144 -3.81 -7.78 3.94
CA LEU A 144 -2.53 -8.33 4.33
C LEU A 144 -1.43 -8.10 3.30
N LEU A 145 -1.80 -8.17 2.02
CA LEU A 145 -0.92 -7.97 0.88
C LEU A 145 -1.76 -7.95 -0.41
N SER A 146 -1.28 -7.17 -1.38
CA SER A 146 -1.84 -7.13 -2.73
C SER A 146 -0.71 -7.32 -3.72
N LEU A 147 -0.84 -8.27 -4.64
CA LEU A 147 0.15 -8.51 -5.69
C LEU A 147 -0.46 -8.23 -7.05
N PRO A 148 0.27 -7.53 -7.95
CA PRO A 148 -0.18 -7.32 -9.30
C PRO A 148 -0.29 -8.66 -10.03
N ILE A 149 -1.30 -8.79 -10.88
CA ILE A 149 -1.45 -9.95 -11.74
C ILE A 149 -0.71 -9.67 -13.04
N GLN A 150 0.17 -10.60 -13.40
CA GLN A 150 0.85 -10.57 -14.68
C GLN A 150 0.04 -11.35 -15.70
N LEU A 151 0.05 -10.89 -16.96
CA LEU A 151 -0.58 -11.60 -18.06
C LEU A 151 -0.04 -13.02 -18.14
N GLY A 152 -0.94 -14.00 -18.16
CA GLY A 152 -0.60 -15.42 -18.21
C GLY A 152 -0.40 -16.10 -16.85
N HIS A 153 -0.45 -15.37 -15.73
CA HIS A 153 -0.44 -15.98 -14.39
C HIS A 153 -1.83 -16.49 -14.00
N TYR A 154 -1.90 -17.74 -13.54
CA TYR A 154 -3.11 -18.28 -12.93
C TYR A 154 -3.32 -17.70 -11.54
N LYS A 155 -4.59 -17.48 -11.15
CA LYS A 155 -4.96 -17.02 -9.79
C LYS A 155 -4.30 -17.86 -8.70
N SER A 156 -4.30 -19.19 -8.88
CA SER A 156 -3.71 -20.15 -7.94
C SER A 156 -2.21 -19.95 -7.75
N TYR A 157 -1.47 -19.60 -8.80
CA TYR A 157 -0.05 -19.31 -8.70
C TYR A 157 0.21 -18.09 -7.81
N VAL A 158 -0.54 -17.01 -8.03
CA VAL A 158 -0.43 -15.80 -7.23
C VAL A 158 -0.81 -16.08 -5.77
N ILE A 159 -1.92 -16.79 -5.51
CA ILE A 159 -2.31 -17.21 -4.14
C ILE A 159 -1.19 -18.01 -3.46
N SER A 160 -0.62 -19.02 -4.14
CA SER A 160 0.45 -19.82 -3.57
C SER A 160 1.69 -18.99 -3.24
N HIS A 161 2.03 -18.03 -4.10
CA HIS A 161 3.14 -17.11 -3.82
C HIS A 161 2.84 -16.24 -2.59
N MET A 162 1.63 -15.68 -2.50
CA MET A 162 1.20 -14.90 -1.33
C MET A 162 1.30 -15.67 -0.02
N LEU A 163 0.96 -16.96 -0.03
CA LEU A 163 1.03 -17.83 1.15
C LEU A 163 2.46 -18.23 1.53
N SER A 164 3.44 -18.00 0.66
CA SER A 164 4.85 -18.33 0.87
C SER A 164 5.71 -17.18 1.40
N LEU A 165 5.19 -15.95 1.35
CA LEU A 165 5.84 -14.73 1.87
C LEU A 165 5.70 -14.64 3.40
#